data_AF-A0A351JN99-F1
#
_entry.id   AF-A0A351JN99-F1
#
_cell.length_a   1.000
_cell.length_b   1.000
_cell.length_c   1.000
_cell.angle_alpha   90.00
_cell.angle_beta   90.00
_cell.angle_gamma   90.00
#
_symmetry.space_group_name_H-M   'P 1'
#
loop_
_entity.id
_entity.type
_entity.pdbx_description
1 polymer ?
#
loop_
_entity_poly.entity_id
_entity_poly.type
_entity_poly.pdbx_seq_one_letter_code
_entity_poly.pdbx_strand_id
1 'polypeptide(L)'
;MKRELPEYAAGEEIANAITHAVGTGLSIAGLAALTALGVLRGGNAGQIASLVVYGTTLVLTYVSSTLYHSFRGRRVKAVLRVLDHR
;
A
#
# COMPACT_ATOMS: atom_id res chain seq x y z
N MET A 1 -11.96 7.49 23.95
CA MET A 1 -12.82 6.71 23.05
C MET A 1 -12.08 5.43 22.64
N LYS A 2 -12.45 4.26 23.18
CA LYS A 2 -11.90 2.98 22.71
C LYS A 2 -12.53 2.71 21.34
N ARG A 3 -11.76 2.85 20.24
CA ARG A 3 -12.27 2.51 18.91
C ARG A 3 -12.37 0.98 18.83
N GLU A 4 -13.58 0.46 18.81
CA GLU A 4 -13.81 -0.95 18.50
C GLU A 4 -13.27 -1.26 17.09
N LEU A 5 -12.67 -2.43 16.95
CA LEU A 5 -12.13 -2.91 15.67
C LEU A 5 -13.28 -3.66 14.97
N PRO A 6 -13.57 -3.38 13.69
CA PRO A 6 -14.52 -4.19 12.95
C PRO A 6 -14.04 -5.65 12.94
N GLU A 7 -14.92 -6.58 13.30
CA GLU A 7 -14.66 -8.01 13.18
C GLU A 7 -15.00 -8.45 11.76
N TYR A 8 -13.96 -8.72 10.97
CA TYR A 8 -14.09 -9.34 9.64
C TYR A 8 -14.14 -10.85 9.77
N ALA A 9 -14.87 -11.52 8.88
CA ALA A 9 -14.77 -12.97 8.80
C ALA A 9 -13.34 -13.38 8.41
N ALA A 10 -12.87 -14.54 8.88
CA ALA A 10 -11.52 -15.03 8.57
C ALA A 10 -11.26 -15.12 7.05
N GLY A 11 -12.29 -15.44 6.26
CA GLY A 11 -12.22 -15.45 4.80
C GLY A 11 -12.02 -14.06 4.19
N GLU A 12 -12.67 -13.02 4.73
CA GLU A 12 -12.48 -11.63 4.28
C GLU A 12 -11.07 -11.13 4.62
N GLU A 13 -10.54 -11.44 5.80
CA GLU A 13 -9.17 -11.05 6.15
C GLU A 13 -8.13 -11.67 5.20
N ILE A 14 -8.32 -12.94 4.81
CA ILE A 14 -7.44 -13.63 3.86
C ILE A 14 -7.56 -13.02 2.46
N ALA A 15 -8.79 -12.81 1.98
CA ALA A 15 -9.02 -12.21 0.67
C ALA A 15 -8.42 -10.79 0.57
N ASN A 16 -8.59 -9.99 1.62
CA ASN A 16 -7.98 -8.66 1.70
C ASN A 16 -6.45 -8.76 1.73
N ALA A 17 -5.87 -9.61 2.59
CA ALA A 17 -4.43 -9.80 2.65
C ALA A 17 -3.81 -10.17 1.29
N ILE A 18 -4.43 -11.11 0.56
CA ILE A 18 -3.99 -11.53 -0.77
C ILE A 18 -4.10 -10.38 -1.78
N THR A 19 -5.25 -9.71 -1.82
CA THR A 19 -5.49 -8.61 -2.76
C THR A 19 -4.50 -7.47 -2.55
N HIS A 20 -4.22 -7.12 -1.30
CA HIS A 20 -3.24 -6.09 -0.97
C HIS A 20 -1.81 -6.53 -1.23
N ALA A 21 -1.46 -7.81 -0.99
CA ALA A 21 -0.15 -8.34 -1.32
C ALA A 21 0.13 -8.31 -2.83
N VAL A 22 -0.86 -8.67 -3.65
CA VAL A 22 -0.79 -8.53 -5.11
C VAL A 22 -0.65 -7.05 -5.50
N GLY A 23 -1.47 -6.17 -4.90
CA GLY A 23 -1.39 -4.72 -5.10
C GLY A 23 -0.02 -4.12 -4.75
N THR A 24 0.63 -4.64 -3.70
CA THR A 24 2.00 -4.27 -3.31
C THR A 24 2.98 -4.62 -4.42
N GLY A 25 2.95 -5.86 -4.91
CA GLY A 25 3.84 -6.31 -5.99
C GLY A 25 3.64 -5.50 -7.27
N LEU A 26 2.38 -5.27 -7.67
CA LEU A 26 2.04 -4.45 -8.84
C LEU A 26 2.47 -2.99 -8.68
N SER A 27 2.39 -2.43 -7.46
CA SER A 27 2.80 -1.05 -7.19
C SER A 27 4.31 -0.87 -7.28
N ILE A 28 5.09 -1.85 -6.83
CA ILE A 28 6.56 -1.84 -6.97
C ILE A 28 6.95 -1.90 -8.46
N ALA A 29 6.34 -2.83 -9.20
CA ALA A 29 6.56 -2.96 -10.64
C ALA A 29 6.14 -1.69 -11.40
N GLY A 30 4.98 -1.13 -11.05
CA GLY A 30 4.44 0.10 -11.63
C GLY A 30 5.31 1.32 -11.35
N LEU A 31 5.80 1.51 -10.12
CA LEU A 31 6.75 2.57 -9.78
C LEU A 31 8.02 2.48 -10.63
N ALA A 32 8.61 1.29 -10.75
CA ALA A 32 9.79 1.08 -11.56
C ALA A 32 9.51 1.36 -13.06
N ALA A 33 8.44 0.78 -13.60
CA ALA A 33 8.09 0.93 -15.02
C ALA A 33 7.74 2.37 -15.39
N LEU A 34 6.90 3.04 -14.61
CA LEU A 34 6.50 4.43 -14.87
C LEU A 34 7.67 5.39 -14.76
N THR A 35 8.53 5.22 -13.74
CA THR A 35 9.72 6.06 -13.59
C THR A 35 10.69 5.84 -14.75
N ALA A 36 10.95 4.58 -15.13
CA ALA A 36 11.81 4.26 -16.27
C ALA A 36 11.26 4.83 -17.58
N LEU A 37 9.96 4.67 -17.84
CA LEU A 37 9.30 5.24 -19.02
C LEU A 37 9.34 6.77 -19.01
N GLY A 38 9.14 7.40 -17.85
CA GLY A 38 9.26 8.85 -17.71
C GLY A 38 10.64 9.36 -18.11
N VAL A 39 11.70 8.68 -17.67
CA VAL A 39 13.08 9.01 -18.04
C VAL A 39 13.32 8.79 -19.53
N LEU A 40 12.94 7.62 -20.07
CA LEU A 40 13.14 7.27 -21.48
C LEU A 40 12.37 8.19 -22.45
N ARG A 41 11.25 8.77 -22.01
CA ARG A 41 10.45 9.72 -22.79
C ARG A 41 10.90 11.17 -22.63
N GLY A 42 12.02 11.42 -21.93
CA GLY A 42 12.58 12.76 -21.75
C GLY A 42 11.83 13.62 -20.74
N GLY A 43 11.18 13.00 -19.75
CA GLY A 43 10.48 13.71 -18.69
C GLY A 43 11.42 14.64 -17.90
N ASN A 44 10.95 15.86 -17.63
CA ASN A 44 11.70 16.80 -16.81
C ASN A 44 11.69 16.40 -15.32
N ALA A 45 12.53 17.05 -14.50
CA ALA A 45 12.67 16.73 -13.08
C ALA A 45 11.34 16.75 -12.31
N GLY A 46 10.43 17.69 -12.63
CA GLY A 46 9.11 17.77 -11.99
C GLY A 46 8.20 16.60 -12.35
N GLN A 47 8.24 16.13 -13.60
CA GLN A 47 7.49 14.95 -14.06
C GLN A 47 8.02 13.68 -13.39
N ILE A 48 9.33 13.50 -13.33
CA ILE A 48 9.95 12.33 -12.66
C ILE A 48 9.64 12.34 -11.16
N ALA A 49 9.80 13.49 -10.49
CA ALA A 49 9.46 13.62 -9.08
C ALA A 49 8.00 13.25 -8.80
N SER A 50 7.07 13.72 -9.65
CA SER A 50 5.65 13.39 -9.55
C SER A 50 5.39 11.88 -9.67
N LEU A 51 6.03 11.21 -10.65
CA LEU A 51 5.90 9.76 -10.83
C LEU A 51 6.45 8.97 -9.63
N VAL A 52 7.60 9.38 -9.10
CA VAL A 52 8.22 8.73 -7.94
C VAL A 52 7.35 8.91 -6.69
N VAL A 53 6.84 10.11 -6.43
CA VAL A 53 5.97 10.38 -5.28
C VAL A 53 4.67 9.57 -5.39
N TYR A 54 4.04 9.56 -6.56
CA TYR A 54 2.83 8.79 -6.82
C TYR A 54 3.05 7.29 -6.61
N GLY A 55 4.04 6.70 -7.27
CA GLY A 55 4.32 5.27 -7.17
C GLY A 55 4.76 4.85 -5.76
N THR A 56 5.55 5.67 -5.07
CA THR A 56 5.96 5.40 -3.68
C THR A 56 4.75 5.43 -2.74
N THR A 57 3.84 6.38 -2.93
CA THR A 57 2.60 6.45 -2.15
C THR A 57 1.76 5.20 -2.34
N LEU A 58 1.59 4.73 -3.58
CA LEU A 58 0.88 3.46 -3.85
C LEU A 58 1.53 2.27 -3.15
N VAL A 59 2.86 2.13 -3.23
CA VAL A 59 3.60 1.07 -2.53
C VAL A 59 3.34 1.14 -1.03
N LEU A 60 3.45 2.32 -0.41
CA LEU A 60 3.25 2.50 1.02
C LEU A 60 1.83 2.16 1.46
N THR A 61 0.81 2.55 0.68
CA THR A 61 -0.59 2.22 0.95
C THR A 61 -0.82 0.71 0.92
N TYR A 62 -0.38 0.03 -0.15
CA TYR A 62 -0.59 -1.41 -0.26
C TYR A 62 0.21 -2.21 0.78
N VAL A 63 1.46 -1.82 1.06
CA VAL A 63 2.27 -2.46 2.11
C VAL A 63 1.60 -2.29 3.47
N SER A 64 1.13 -1.08 3.82
CA SER A 64 0.45 -0.82 5.08
C SER A 64 -0.78 -1.72 5.25
N SER A 65 -1.53 -1.92 4.17
CA SER A 65 -2.70 -2.80 4.14
C SER A 65 -2.36 -4.29 4.25
N THR A 66 -1.36 -4.76 3.50
CA THR A 66 -0.87 -6.14 3.60
C THR A 66 -0.41 -6.44 5.02
N LEU A 67 0.34 -5.53 5.64
CA LEU A 67 0.78 -5.69 7.03
C LEU A 67 -0.42 -5.67 8.00
N TYR A 68 -1.41 -4.79 7.80
CA TYR A 68 -2.58 -4.71 8.68
C TYR A 68 -3.34 -6.05 8.75
N HIS A 69 -3.55 -6.69 7.60
CA HIS A 69 -4.23 -7.98 7.52
C HIS A 69 -3.34 -9.18 7.84
N SER A 70 -2.00 -9.04 7.76
CA SER A 70 -1.07 -10.14 8.08
C SER A 70 -0.76 -10.26 9.59
N PHE A 71 -0.84 -9.17 10.35
CA PHE A 71 -0.51 -9.17 11.78
C PHE A 71 -1.74 -9.35 12.69
N ARG A 72 -1.62 -10.25 13.68
CA ARG A 72 -2.67 -10.51 14.70
C ARG A 72 -2.51 -9.71 16.01
N GLY A 73 -1.41 -8.99 16.20
CA GLY A 73 -1.11 -8.27 17.44
C GLY A 73 -1.92 -6.97 17.60
N ARG A 74 -2.71 -6.84 18.68
CA ARG A 74 -3.58 -5.67 18.95
C ARG A 74 -2.89 -4.30 18.87
N ARG A 75 -1.66 -4.18 19.38
CA ARG A 75 -0.89 -2.91 19.33
C ARG A 75 -0.45 -2.55 17.91
N VAL A 76 0.00 -3.55 17.14
CA VAL A 76 0.48 -3.37 15.75
C VAL A 76 -0.70 -3.04 14.82
N LYS A 77 -1.82 -3.77 14.95
CA LYS A 77 -3.06 -3.47 14.21
C LYS A 77 -3.56 -2.05 14.48
N ALA A 78 -3.46 -1.55 15.71
CA ALA A 78 -3.92 -0.20 16.03
C ALA A 78 -3.12 0.90 15.31
N VAL A 79 -1.80 0.73 15.15
CA VAL A 79 -0.95 1.66 14.39
C VAL A 79 -1.19 1.51 12.89
N LEU A 80 -1.21 0.28 12.37
CA LEU A 80 -1.43 0.02 10.94
C LEU A 80 -2.81 0.45 10.45
N ARG A 81 -3.86 0.35 11.29
CA ARG A 81 -5.20 0.89 10.97
C ARG A 81 -5.19 2.39 10.73
N VAL A 82 -4.30 3.14 11.38
CA VAL A 82 -4.16 4.58 11.14
C VAL A 82 -3.56 4.86 9.77
N LEU A 83 -2.71 3.98 9.27
CA LEU A 83 -2.03 4.12 7.97
C LEU A 83 -2.87 3.56 6.81
N ASP A 84 -3.68 2.54 7.08
CA ASP A 84 -4.42 1.79 6.07
C ASP A 84 -5.91 2.20 5.93
N HIS A 85 -6.54 2.59 7.03
CA HIS A 85 -8.00 2.77 7.13
C HIS A 85 -8.41 4.18 7.58
N ARG A 86 -7.50 5.16 7.55
CA ARG A 86 -7.87 6.57 7.76
C ARG A 86 -7.87 7.36 6.49
#